data_AF-A0A1S3Y9E5-F1
#
_entry.id   AF-A0A1S3Y9E5-F1
#
_cell.length_a   1.000
_cell.length_b   1.000
_cell.length_c   1.000
_cell.angle_alpha   90.00
_cell.angle_beta   90.00
_cell.angle_gamma   90.00
#
_symmetry.space_group_name_H-M   'P 1'
#
loop_
_entity.id
_entity.type
_entity.pdbx_description
1 polymer ?
#
loop_
_entity_poly.entity_id
_entity_poly.type
_entity_poly.pdbx_seq_one_letter_code
_entity_poly.pdbx_strand_id
1 'polypeptide(L)'
;MICGNWKLNVQTRYFIDEVKDKNGKDIDVSSWKQEFVVDLPEQENGFDCGMFMLKYADFYSRDIGLCFNQEHMPYFRLRTAKEILRLKAE
;
A
#
# COMPACT_ATOMS: atom_id res chain seq x y z
N MET A 1 11.97 7.59 -23.58
CA MET A 1 11.08 8.09 -22.53
C MET A 1 11.42 7.37 -21.23
N ILE A 2 12.40 7.88 -20.48
CA ILE A 2 12.88 7.26 -19.23
C ILE A 2 12.03 7.82 -18.09
N CYS A 3 10.83 7.28 -17.90
CA CYS A 3 10.02 7.52 -16.72
C CYS A 3 9.60 6.15 -16.18
N GLY A 4 10.56 5.40 -15.63
CA GLY A 4 10.31 4.08 -15.07
C GLY A 4 11.16 3.87 -13.83
N ASN A 5 10.51 3.70 -12.68
CA ASN A 5 11.04 3.14 -11.42
C ASN A 5 11.81 4.04 -10.45
N TRP A 6 11.89 5.35 -10.65
CA TRP A 6 12.59 6.23 -9.69
C TRP A 6 12.04 6.12 -8.25
N LYS A 7 10.71 6.02 -8.08
CA LYS A 7 10.07 5.91 -6.76
C LYS A 7 10.47 4.63 -6.02
N LEU A 8 10.45 3.50 -6.73
CA LEU A 8 10.85 2.20 -6.19
C LEU A 8 12.34 2.19 -5.86
N ASN A 9 13.19 2.76 -6.72
CA ASN A 9 14.62 2.85 -6.47
C ASN A 9 14.95 3.68 -5.22
N VAL A 10 14.21 4.77 -4.98
CA VAL A 10 14.37 5.58 -3.75
C VAL A 10 13.96 4.78 -2.51
N GLN A 11 12.86 4.02 -2.56
CA GLN A 11 12.45 3.16 -1.44
C GLN A 11 13.44 2.02 -1.17
N THR A 12 13.94 1.37 -2.22
CA THR A 12 14.97 0.34 -2.11
C THR A 12 16.26 0.92 -1.51
N ARG A 13 16.66 2.12 -1.94
CA ARG A 13 17.83 2.80 -1.37
C ARG A 13 17.62 3.12 0.10
N TYR A 14 16.47 3.68 0.47
CA TYR A 14 16.11 3.95 1.86
C TYR A 14 16.21 2.69 2.72
N PHE A 15 15.68 1.56 2.24
CA PHE A 15 15.72 0.31 2.99
C PHE A 15 17.15 -0.22 3.21
N ILE A 16 18.02 -0.15 2.19
CA ILE A 16 19.44 -0.51 2.33
C ILE A 16 20.13 0.37 3.38
N ASP A 17 19.92 1.69 3.29
CA ASP A 17 20.53 2.65 4.20
C ASP A 17 20.02 2.46 5.63
N GLU A 18 18.73 2.20 5.82
CA GLU A 18 18.10 1.94 7.13
C GLU A 18 18.65 0.66 7.78
N VAL A 19 18.79 -0.44 7.01
CA VAL A 19 19.35 -1.70 7.54
C VAL A 19 20.81 -1.53 7.95
N LYS A 20 21.57 -0.77 7.15
CA LYS A 20 22.97 -0.45 7.48
C LYS A 20 23.07 0.40 8.75
N ASP A 21 22.23 1.42 8.89
CA ASP A 21 22.20 2.30 10.07
C ASP A 21 21.81 1.53 11.34
N LYS A 22 20.72 0.74 11.30
CA LYS A 22 20.20 0.08 12.51
C LYS A 22 20.93 -1.18 12.90
N ASN A 23 21.44 -1.93 11.93
CA ASN A 23 21.98 -3.27 12.16
C ASN A 23 23.46 -3.43 11.78
N GLY A 24 24.08 -2.42 11.14
CA GLY A 24 25.46 -2.47 10.66
C GLY A 24 25.67 -3.47 9.51
N LYS A 25 24.59 -3.94 8.86
CA LYS A 25 24.63 -4.97 7.82
C LYS A 25 24.40 -4.35 6.45
N ASP A 26 25.18 -4.79 5.48
CA ASP A 26 24.89 -4.57 4.07
C ASP A 26 23.96 -5.70 3.57
N ILE A 27 22.95 -5.34 2.78
CA ILE A 27 21.99 -6.29 2.20
C ILE A 27 22.05 -6.21 0.68
N ASP A 28 21.95 -7.37 0.04
CA ASP A 28 21.80 -7.47 -1.40
C ASP A 28 20.31 -7.56 -1.77
N VAL A 29 19.85 -6.55 -2.51
CA VAL A 29 18.47 -6.44 -3.01
C VAL A 29 18.38 -6.76 -4.51
N SER A 30 19.47 -7.22 -5.12
CA SER A 30 19.50 -7.59 -6.55
C SER A 30 18.47 -8.65 -6.93
N SER A 31 18.08 -9.49 -5.96
CA SER A 31 17.08 -10.55 -6.11
C SER A 31 15.63 -10.05 -6.00
N TRP A 32 15.41 -8.81 -5.57
CA TRP A 32 14.07 -8.27 -5.36
C TRP A 32 13.41 -7.96 -6.71
N LYS A 33 12.23 -8.53 -6.92
CA LYS A 33 11.45 -8.31 -8.14
C LYS A 33 10.58 -7.08 -7.99
N GLN A 34 10.64 -6.21 -9.00
CA GLN A 34 9.67 -5.14 -9.16
C GLN A 34 8.52 -5.66 -10.00
N GLU A 35 7.31 -5.66 -9.43
CA GLU A 35 6.12 -6.14 -10.11
C GLU A 35 5.15 -4.99 -10.35
N PHE A 36 4.70 -4.87 -11.59
CA PHE A 36 3.55 -4.05 -11.93
C PHE A 36 2.32 -4.93 -11.84
N VAL A 37 1.60 -4.79 -10.75
CA VAL A 37 0.40 -5.60 -10.52
C VAL A 37 -0.70 -5.12 -11.45
N VAL A 38 -1.16 -6.03 -12.31
CA VAL A 38 -2.30 -5.86 -13.21
C VAL A 38 -3.57 -6.42 -12.56
N ASP A 39 -4.73 -6.05 -13.07
CA ASP A 39 -6.04 -6.57 -12.62
C ASP A 39 -6.38 -6.29 -11.15
N LEU A 40 -5.97 -5.12 -10.65
CA LEU A 40 -6.37 -4.62 -9.34
C LEU A 40 -7.77 -3.96 -9.39
N PRO A 41 -8.54 -3.95 -8.29
CA PRO A 41 -9.72 -3.10 -8.18
C PRO A 41 -9.40 -1.64 -8.47
N GLU A 42 -9.97 -1.06 -9.52
CA GLU A 42 -9.71 0.33 -9.90
C GLU A 42 -10.77 1.28 -9.30
N GLN A 43 -10.34 2.48 -8.95
CA GLN A 43 -11.25 3.56 -8.57
C GLN A 43 -11.85 4.21 -9.82
N GLU A 44 -13.12 4.59 -9.75
CA GLU A 44 -13.85 5.21 -10.88
C GLU A 44 -14.15 6.70 -10.62
N ASN A 45 -13.62 7.26 -9.53
CA ASN A 45 -13.81 8.67 -9.16
C ASN A 45 -12.52 9.30 -8.60
N GLY A 46 -12.54 10.62 -8.36
CA GLY A 46 -11.37 11.39 -7.92
C GLY A 46 -11.15 11.48 -6.40
N PHE A 47 -11.97 10.84 -5.57
CA PHE A 47 -11.95 11.03 -4.11
C PHE A 47 -11.78 9.73 -3.31
N ASP A 48 -11.90 8.56 -3.93
CA ASP A 48 -11.78 7.26 -3.25
C ASP A 48 -10.36 6.69 -3.22
N CYS A 49 -9.34 7.38 -3.76
CA CYS A 49 -7.96 6.87 -3.76
C CYS A 49 -7.45 6.48 -2.36
N GLY A 50 -7.80 7.26 -1.34
CA GLY A 50 -7.47 6.95 0.05
C GLY A 50 -8.18 5.70 0.56
N MET A 51 -9.42 5.46 0.14
CA MET A 51 -10.19 4.27 0.52
C MET A 51 -9.66 3.01 -0.14
N PHE A 52 -9.30 3.07 -1.42
CA PHE A 52 -8.64 1.96 -2.11
C PHE A 52 -7.28 1.64 -1.47
N MET A 53 -6.47 2.66 -1.15
CA MET A 53 -5.20 2.48 -0.42
C MET A 53 -5.41 1.77 0.93
N LEU A 54 -6.39 2.19 1.72
CA LEU A 54 -6.73 1.53 2.99
C LEU A 54 -7.14 0.08 2.81
N LYS A 55 -7.93 -0.22 1.76
CA LYS A 55 -8.40 -1.58 1.51
C LYS A 55 -7.31 -2.48 0.92
N TYR A 56 -6.41 -1.95 0.11
CA TYR A 56 -5.19 -2.69 -0.25
C TYR A 56 -4.38 -3.07 0.98
N ALA A 57 -4.11 -2.13 1.89
CA ALA A 57 -3.38 -2.42 3.11
C ALA A 57 -4.09 -3.46 3.99
N ASP A 58 -5.41 -3.32 4.17
CA ASP A 58 -6.25 -4.22 4.98
C ASP A 58 -6.21 -5.66 4.45
N PHE A 59 -6.38 -5.85 3.14
CA PHE A 59 -6.40 -7.17 2.52
C PHE A 59 -5.00 -7.80 2.43
N TYR A 60 -3.98 -7.05 1.99
CA TYR A 60 -2.61 -7.56 1.95
C TYR A 60 -2.06 -7.89 3.34
N SER A 61 -2.44 -7.14 4.39
CA SER A 61 -2.01 -7.45 5.76
C SER A 61 -2.53 -8.80 6.28
N ARG A 62 -3.55 -9.37 5.63
CA ARG A 62 -4.20 -10.63 5.99
C ARG A 62 -3.93 -11.74 4.98
N ASP A 63 -3.09 -11.49 3.98
CA ASP A 63 -2.77 -12.42 2.90
C ASP A 63 -4.03 -12.96 2.18
N ILE A 64 -5.00 -12.07 1.96
CA ILE A 64 -6.23 -12.39 1.22
C ILE A 64 -6.30 -11.62 -0.10
N GLY A 65 -6.82 -12.26 -1.13
CA GLY A 65 -7.03 -11.64 -2.45
C GLY A 65 -7.99 -10.45 -2.38
N LEU A 66 -7.75 -9.45 -3.23
CA LEU A 66 -8.49 -8.19 -3.27
C LEU A 66 -9.93 -8.37 -3.80
N CYS A 67 -10.82 -8.86 -2.95
CA CYS A 67 -12.22 -9.12 -3.28
C CYS A 67 -13.11 -7.90 -2.97
N PHE A 68 -12.87 -6.76 -3.63
CA PHE A 68 -13.74 -5.59 -3.55
C PHE A 68 -13.70 -4.78 -4.85
N ASN A 69 -14.63 -3.84 -5.01
CA ASN A 69 -14.72 -2.94 -6.16
C ASN A 69 -15.28 -1.55 -5.73
N GLN A 70 -15.47 -0.65 -6.69
CA GLN A 70 -15.99 0.71 -6.48
C GLN A 70 -17.36 0.75 -5.75
N GLU A 71 -18.24 -0.23 -5.98
CA GLU A 71 -19.58 -0.29 -5.36
C GLU A 71 -19.53 -0.44 -3.83
N HIS A 72 -18.43 -0.98 -3.31
CA HIS A 72 -18.24 -1.15 -1.86
C HIS A 72 -17.80 0.14 -1.15
N MET A 73 -17.31 1.15 -1.88
CA MET A 73 -16.72 2.35 -1.28
C MET A 73 -17.65 3.14 -0.36
N PRO A 74 -18.95 3.33 -0.67
CA PRO A 74 -19.87 3.98 0.27
C PRO A 74 -19.94 3.28 1.63
N TYR A 75 -20.00 1.95 1.64
CA TYR A 75 -19.99 1.17 2.87
C TYR A 75 -18.63 1.27 3.58
N PHE A 76 -17.52 1.14 2.86
CA PHE A 76 -16.19 1.22 3.46
C PHE A 76 -15.92 2.59 4.10
N ARG A 77 -16.36 3.70 3.49
CA ARG A 77 -16.24 5.03 4.10
C ARG A 77 -16.96 5.11 5.45
N LEU A 78 -18.22 4.66 5.49
CA LEU A 78 -19.01 4.66 6.73
C LEU A 78 -18.40 3.74 7.79
N ARG A 79 -17.91 2.56 7.38
CA ARG A 79 -17.27 1.60 8.27
C ARG A 79 -15.97 2.14 8.84
N THR A 80 -15.09 2.71 8.02
CA THR A 80 -13.83 3.30 8.47
C THR A 80 -14.08 4.47 9.41
N ALA A 81 -15.05 5.34 9.11
CA ALA A 81 -15.44 6.41 10.04
C ALA A 81 -15.89 5.85 11.40
N LYS A 82 -16.71 4.80 11.39
CA LYS A 82 -17.16 4.11 12.62
C LYS A 82 -16.01 3.45 13.38
N GLU A 83 -15.07 2.83 12.69
CA GLU A 83 -13.87 2.20 13.28
C GLU A 83 -12.99 3.26 13.95
N ILE A 84 -12.73 4.39 13.28
CA ILE A 84 -11.97 5.52 13.85
C ILE A 84 -12.66 6.09 15.09
N LEU A 85 -13.98 6.33 15.02
CA LEU A 85 -14.74 6.87 16.15
C LEU A 85 -14.77 5.93 17.36
N ARG A 86 -14.76 4.62 17.13
CA ARG A 86 -14.70 3.60 18.19
C ARG A 86 -13.32 3.49 18.83
N LEU A 87 -12.26 3.80 18.09
CA LEU A 87 -10.87 3.78 18.54
C LEU A 87 -10.41 5.14 19.07
N LYS A 88 -11.32 6.08 19.35
CA LYS A 88 -10.97 7.28 20.11
C LYS A 88 -10.34 6.84 21.43
N ALA A 89 -9.05 7.14 21.56
CA ALA A 89 -8.37 7.17 22.84
C ALA A 89 -9.18 8.07 23.77
N GLU A 90 -9.45 7.59 24.99
CA GLU A 90 -9.77 8.48 26.11
C GLU A 90 -8.64 9.50 26.32
#